data_AF-A0A353R9N0-F1
#
_entry.id   AF-A0A353R9N0-F1
#
_cell.length_a   1.000
_cell.length_b   1.000
_cell.length_c   1.000
_cell.angle_alpha   90.00
_cell.angle_beta   90.00
_cell.angle_gamma   90.00
#
_symmetry.space_group_name_H-M   'P 1'
#
loop_
_entity.id
_entity.type
_entity.pdbx_description
1 polymer ?
#
loop_
_entity_poly.entity_id
_entity_poly.type
_entity_poly.pdbx_seq_one_letter_code
_entity_poly.pdbx_strand_id
1 'polypeptide(L)'
;RGRLYCNTICPVGTLMGLISKISMFRIQIDTAACTHCQLCGTSCKSHCIDCNSAVIDHSRCVVCMNCISVCRRSSILYRFSWKRKNRPETTDVIQQQQGQQKRNSRRVFLVAALGAGAGAVLLNRV
;
A
#
# COMPACT_ATOMS: atom_id res chain seq x y z
N ARG A 1 27.29 -13.03 2.55
CA ARG A 1 26.25 -13.81 3.27
C ARG A 1 26.40 -13.63 4.80
N GLY A 2 26.20 -12.42 5.33
CA GLY A 2 26.31 -12.14 6.77
C GLY A 2 25.09 -11.45 7.39
N ARG A 3 24.03 -11.16 6.61
CA ARG A 3 22.86 -10.38 7.06
C ARG A 3 21.73 -11.21 7.68
N LEU A 4 21.75 -12.54 7.55
CA LEU A 4 20.75 -13.37 8.22
C LEU A 4 20.87 -13.22 9.74
N TYR A 5 22.07 -13.38 10.30
CA TYR A 5 22.31 -13.18 11.73
C TYR A 5 21.86 -11.79 12.22
N CYS A 6 22.19 -10.72 11.49
CA CYS A 6 21.76 -9.37 11.86
C CYS A 6 20.24 -9.16 11.74
N ASN A 7 19.57 -9.80 10.78
CA ASN A 7 18.13 -9.61 10.55
C ASN A 7 17.24 -10.59 11.34
N THR A 8 17.78 -11.69 11.87
CA THR A 8 17.01 -12.76 12.51
C THR A 8 17.43 -13.08 13.93
N ILE A 9 18.71 -12.85 14.29
CA ILE A 9 19.27 -13.26 15.59
C ILE A 9 19.70 -12.06 16.43
N CYS A 10 20.21 -10.99 15.81
CA CYS A 10 20.60 -9.78 16.53
C CYS A 10 19.38 -8.89 16.82
N PRO A 11 19.02 -8.64 18.09
CA PRO A 11 17.86 -7.81 18.43
C PRO A 11 17.99 -6.39 17.88
N VAL A 12 19.22 -5.84 17.85
CA VAL A 12 19.51 -4.50 17.32
C VAL A 12 19.35 -4.46 15.80
N GLY A 13 19.84 -5.48 15.09
CA GLY A 13 19.76 -5.52 13.62
C GLY A 13 18.34 -5.75 13.11
N THR A 14 17.57 -6.60 13.79
CA THR A 14 16.14 -6.81 13.50
C THR A 14 15.34 -5.54 13.74
N LEU A 15 15.58 -4.83 14.85
CA LEU A 15 14.89 -3.59 15.17
C LEU A 15 15.21 -2.48 14.15
N MET A 16 16.48 -2.29 13.80
CA MET A 16 16.89 -1.32 12.77
C MET A 16 16.34 -1.68 11.38
N GLY A 17 16.32 -2.96 11.01
CA GLY A 17 15.72 -3.42 9.77
C GLY A 17 14.21 -3.16 9.70
N LEU A 18 13.49 -3.38 10.82
CA LEU A 18 12.05 -3.12 10.93
C LEU A 18 11.75 -1.62 10.86
N ILE A 19 12.52 -0.79 11.56
CA ILE A 19 12.40 0.67 11.51
C ILE A 19 12.69 1.18 10.10
N SER A 20 13.69 0.64 9.41
CA SER A 20 14.00 1.00 8.02
C SER A 20 12.84 0.65 7.07
N LYS A 21 12.12 -0.46 7.33
CA LYS A 21 10.94 -0.86 6.55
C LYS A 21 9.72 0.02 6.83
N ILE A 22 9.53 0.43 8.08
CA ILE A 22 8.46 1.33 8.55
C ILE A 22 8.78 2.80 8.22
N SER A 23 10.03 3.11 7.87
CA SER A 23 10.42 4.46 7.51
C SER A 23 9.55 4.98 6.37
N MET A 24 8.74 5.97 6.72
CA MET A 24 7.91 6.75 5.80
C MET A 24 8.79 7.57 4.85
N PHE A 25 10.08 7.73 5.15
CA PHE A 25 11.05 8.39 4.30
C PHE A 25 11.75 7.38 3.39
N ARG A 26 11.65 7.60 2.09
CA ARG A 26 12.20 6.75 1.03
C ARG A 26 13.13 7.58 0.15
N ILE A 27 14.24 6.98 -0.24
CA ILE A 27 15.13 7.55 -1.26
C ILE A 27 14.51 7.26 -2.63
N GLN A 28 14.24 8.28 -3.42
CA GLN A 28 13.73 8.14 -4.79
C GLN A 28 14.74 8.72 -5.77
N ILE A 29 14.91 8.05 -6.91
CA ILE A 29 15.72 8.57 -8.02
C ILE A 29 14.77 9.20 -9.02
N ASP A 30 15.07 10.43 -9.41
CA ASP A 30 14.40 11.07 -10.54
C ASP A 30 15.03 10.56 -11.84
N THR A 31 14.26 9.80 -12.63
CA THR A 31 14.68 9.25 -13.92
C THR A 31 14.94 10.35 -14.95
N ALA A 32 14.28 11.50 -14.85
CA ALA A 32 14.46 12.60 -15.79
C ALA A 32 15.84 13.28 -15.62
N ALA A 33 16.34 13.36 -14.39
CA ALA A 33 17.62 13.97 -14.07
C ALA A 33 18.80 12.96 -14.04
N CYS A 34 18.50 11.66 -14.01
CA CYS A 34 19.50 10.60 -13.95
C CYS A 34 20.16 10.34 -15.31
N THR A 35 21.48 10.25 -15.34
CA THR A 35 22.28 9.93 -16.54
C THR A 35 22.82 8.50 -16.55
N HIS A 36 22.30 7.63 -15.68
CA HIS A 36 22.70 6.21 -15.58
C HIS A 36 24.22 5.98 -15.41
N CYS A 37 24.93 6.92 -14.76
CA CYS A 37 26.39 6.90 -14.59
C CYS A 37 26.94 5.81 -13.63
N GLN A 38 26.06 4.99 -13.05
CA GLN A 38 26.36 3.86 -12.14
C GLN A 38 27.15 4.15 -10.85
N LEU A 39 27.54 5.41 -10.58
CA LEU A 39 28.25 5.81 -9.36
C LEU A 39 27.49 5.48 -8.06
N CYS A 40 26.17 5.65 -8.07
CA CYS A 40 25.35 5.32 -6.90
C CYS A 40 25.29 3.80 -6.65
N GLY A 41 25.33 2.97 -7.69
CA GLY A 41 25.34 1.51 -7.57
C GLY A 41 26.64 0.96 -6.98
N THR A 42 27.78 1.55 -7.33
CA THR A 42 29.09 1.17 -6.79
C THR A 42 29.30 1.63 -5.34
N SER A 43 28.81 2.82 -4.99
CA SER A 43 28.83 3.33 -3.60
C SER A 43 27.85 2.59 -2.66
N CYS A 44 26.83 1.95 -3.23
CA CYS A 44 25.80 1.27 -2.44
C CYS A 44 26.35 -0.01 -1.78
N LYS A 45 26.67 0.07 -0.49
CA LYS A 45 27.08 -1.09 0.34
C LYS A 45 26.07 -2.25 0.30
N SER A 46 24.78 -1.93 0.12
CA SER A 46 23.71 -2.93 0.04
C SER A 46 23.43 -3.46 -1.36
N HIS A 47 24.05 -2.88 -2.39
CA HIS A 47 23.86 -3.19 -3.82
C HIS A 47 22.37 -3.35 -4.18
N CYS A 48 21.57 -2.36 -3.76
CA CYS A 48 20.11 -2.36 -3.89
C CYS A 48 19.60 -1.34 -4.91
N ILE A 49 20.48 -0.81 -5.77
CA ILE A 49 20.16 0.20 -6.78
C ILE A 49 20.37 -0.44 -8.15
N ASP A 50 19.30 -0.53 -8.92
CA ASP A 50 19.37 -0.97 -10.31
C ASP A 50 19.67 0.24 -11.20
N CYS A 51 20.91 0.32 -11.67
CA CYS A 51 21.35 1.49 -12.42
C CYS A 51 20.72 1.59 -13.81
N ASN A 52 20.17 0.51 -14.37
CA ASN A 52 19.51 0.52 -15.69
C ASN A 52 18.07 1.07 -15.61
N SER A 53 17.31 0.64 -14.60
CA SER A 53 15.93 1.09 -14.38
C SER A 53 15.82 2.30 -13.47
N ALA A 54 16.92 2.74 -12.84
CA ALA A 54 16.96 3.76 -11.79
C ALA A 54 15.97 3.47 -10.63
N VAL A 55 15.75 2.19 -10.34
CA VAL A 55 14.88 1.72 -9.25
C VAL A 55 15.71 1.32 -8.04
N ILE A 56 15.19 1.61 -6.84
CA ILE A 56 15.80 1.23 -5.58
C ILE A 56 14.94 0.16 -4.91
N ASP A 57 15.57 -0.96 -4.56
CA ASP A 57 14.96 -1.97 -3.71
C ASP A 57 15.00 -1.53 -2.24
N HIS A 58 13.86 -1.02 -1.77
CA HIS A 58 13.68 -0.55 -0.40
C HIS A 58 13.74 -1.67 0.65
N SER A 59 13.58 -2.94 0.28
CA SER A 59 13.64 -4.04 1.24
C SER A 59 15.07 -4.29 1.75
N ARG A 60 16.06 -3.98 0.92
CA ARG A 60 17.49 -4.15 1.22
C ARG A 60 18.20 -2.85 1.60
N CYS A 61 17.56 -1.71 1.34
CA CYS A 61 18.07 -0.39 1.63
C CYS A 61 18.00 -0.08 3.13
N VAL A 62 19.14 0.27 3.71
CA VAL A 62 19.28 0.68 5.14
C VAL A 62 19.36 2.20 5.29
N VAL A 63 18.99 2.96 4.24
CA VAL A 63 18.94 4.43 4.23
C VAL A 63 20.26 5.07 4.73
N CYS A 64 21.40 4.53 4.31
CA CYS A 64 22.72 5.08 4.69
C CYS A 64 23.12 6.38 3.97
N MET A 65 22.29 6.85 3.04
CA MET A 65 22.48 8.09 2.24
C MET A 65 23.79 8.23 1.44
N ASN A 66 24.67 7.21 1.41
CA ASN A 66 25.92 7.21 0.64
C ASN A 66 25.72 7.42 -0.87
N CYS A 67 24.55 7.08 -1.41
CA CYS A 67 24.23 7.33 -2.81
C CYS A 67 24.01 8.82 -3.11
N ILE A 68 23.51 9.61 -2.14
CA ILE A 68 23.24 11.03 -2.31
C ILE A 68 24.56 11.81 -2.41
N SER A 69 25.54 11.47 -1.56
CA SER A 69 26.84 12.16 -1.53
C SER A 69 27.68 11.96 -2.79
N VAL A 70 27.53 10.82 -3.49
CA VAL A 70 28.29 10.54 -4.72
C VAL A 70 27.59 11.01 -6.00
N CYS A 71 26.31 11.39 -5.91
CA CYS A 71 25.52 11.77 -7.08
C CYS A 71 25.90 13.18 -7.55
N ARG A 72 26.62 13.29 -8.67
CA ARG A 72 27.01 14.59 -9.25
C ARG A 72 25.84 15.42 -9.80
N ARG A 73 24.72 14.79 -10.11
CA ARG A 73 23.52 15.45 -10.68
C ARG A 73 22.45 15.76 -9.66
N SER A 74 22.68 15.39 -8.38
CA SER A 74 21.70 15.53 -7.31
C SER A 74 20.30 14.98 -7.69
N SER A 75 20.26 13.92 -8.51
CA SER A 75 19.02 13.31 -8.99
C SER A 75 18.38 12.37 -7.95
N ILE A 76 19.04 12.18 -6.81
CA ILE A 76 18.59 11.32 -5.73
C ILE A 76 17.97 12.19 -4.64
N LEU A 77 16.67 11.99 -4.41
CA LEU A 77 15.86 12.78 -3.50
C LEU A 77 15.47 11.94 -2.29
N TYR A 78 15.63 12.51 -1.10
CA TYR A 78 15.09 11.92 0.13
C TYR A 78 13.71 12.52 0.39
N ARG A 79 12.65 11.75 0.09
CA ARG A 79 11.26 12.22 0.20
C ARG A 79 10.47 11.40 1.20
N PHE A 80 9.56 12.08 1.89
CA PHE A 80 8.53 11.43 2.68
C PHE A 80 7.53 10.78 1.71
N SER A 81 7.66 9.47 1.56
CA SER A 81 6.74 8.64 0.79
C SER A 81 5.74 8.03 1.77
N TRP A 82 4.89 8.88 2.35
CA TRP A 82 3.67 8.37 2.95
C TRP A 82 2.82 7.89 1.79
N LYS A 83 2.70 6.57 1.65
CA LYS A 83 1.57 6.00 0.93
C LYS A 83 0.32 6.56 1.61
N ARG A 84 -0.23 7.66 1.10
CA ARG A 84 -1.67 7.82 1.14
C ARG A 84 -2.17 6.52 0.57
N LYS A 85 -2.89 5.76 1.39
CA LYS A 85 -3.70 4.66 0.90
C LYS A 85 -4.70 5.34 -0.03
N ASN A 86 -4.32 5.53 -1.29
CA ASN A 86 -5.29 5.63 -2.37
C ASN A 86 -5.94 4.26 -2.31
N ARG A 87 -7.04 4.21 -1.54
CA ARG A 87 -8.02 3.14 -1.61
C ARG A 87 -8.21 2.93 -3.11
N PRO A 88 -7.97 1.73 -3.67
CA PRO A 88 -8.24 1.53 -5.08
C PRO A 88 -9.71 1.93 -5.29
N GLU A 89 -9.90 3.02 -6.02
CA GLU A 89 -11.21 3.59 -6.35
C GLU A 89 -11.85 2.71 -7.43
N THR A 90 -12.04 1.45 -7.07
CA THR A 90 -12.62 0.41 -7.91
C THR A 90 -13.47 -0.56 -7.07
N THR A 91 -13.50 -0.36 -5.74
CA THR A 91 -14.41 -1.12 -4.85
C THR A 91 -15.70 -0.34 -4.54
N ASP A 92 -15.82 0.92 -4.97
CA ASP A 92 -17.01 1.73 -4.68
C ASP A 92 -18.18 1.48 -5.66
N VAL A 93 -17.96 0.78 -6.78
CA VAL A 93 -19.07 0.41 -7.69
C VAL A 93 -19.83 -0.83 -7.20
N ILE A 94 -19.16 -1.78 -6.53
CA ILE A 94 -19.80 -3.04 -6.10
C ILE A 94 -20.46 -2.91 -4.70
N GLN A 95 -19.99 -2.01 -3.83
CA GLN A 95 -20.52 -1.88 -2.47
C GLN A 95 -21.82 -1.07 -2.36
N GLN A 96 -22.19 -0.25 -3.35
CA GLN A 96 -23.47 0.48 -3.32
C GLN A 96 -24.67 -0.43 -3.58
N GLN A 97 -24.52 -1.49 -4.39
CA GLN A 97 -25.63 -2.38 -4.72
C GLN A 97 -26.06 -3.25 -3.52
N GLN A 98 -25.13 -3.65 -2.66
CA GLN A 98 -25.43 -4.49 -1.49
C GLN A 98 -26.17 -3.72 -0.38
N GLY A 99 -25.96 -2.40 -0.26
CA GLY A 99 -26.64 -1.54 0.71
C GLY A 99 -28.10 -1.22 0.34
N GLN A 100 -28.39 -0.97 -0.94
CA GLN A 100 -29.76 -0.73 -1.41
C GLN A 100 -30.61 -2.02 -1.39
N GLN A 101 -30.02 -3.17 -1.73
CA GLN A 101 -30.73 -4.44 -1.74
C GLN A 101 -31.16 -4.86 -0.33
N LYS A 102 -30.34 -4.61 0.71
CA LYS A 102 -30.72 -4.90 2.11
C LYS A 102 -31.85 -4.01 2.63
N ARG A 103 -31.96 -2.75 2.17
CA ARG A 103 -33.06 -1.83 2.54
C ARG A 103 -34.36 -2.16 1.80
N ASN A 104 -34.27 -2.53 0.53
CA ASN A 104 -35.44 -2.95 -0.26
C ASN A 104 -35.96 -4.32 0.19
N SER A 105 -35.08 -5.27 0.48
CA SER A 105 -35.48 -6.58 1.03
C SER A 105 -36.23 -6.44 2.35
N ARG A 106 -35.75 -5.61 3.30
CA ARG A 106 -36.46 -5.33 4.56
C ARG A 106 -37.81 -4.64 4.37
N ARG A 107 -37.94 -3.75 3.38
CA ARG A 107 -39.22 -3.10 3.04
C ARG A 107 -40.20 -4.08 2.40
N VAL A 108 -39.73 -4.97 1.53
CA VAL A 108 -40.55 -6.02 0.92
C VAL A 108 -41.07 -7.00 1.98
N PHE A 109 -40.25 -7.41 2.95
CA PHE A 109 -40.72 -8.26 4.05
C PHE A 109 -41.76 -7.56 4.96
N LEU A 110 -41.58 -6.27 5.25
CA LEU A 110 -42.55 -5.51 6.07
C LEU A 110 -43.89 -5.26 5.35
N VAL A 111 -43.88 -5.03 4.03
CA VAL A 111 -45.11 -4.86 3.24
C VAL A 111 -45.82 -6.20 3.01
N ALA A 112 -45.07 -7.29 2.79
CA ALA A 112 -45.64 -8.64 2.68
C ALA A 112 -46.33 -9.09 3.99
N ALA A 113 -45.79 -8.72 5.16
CA ALA A 113 -46.41 -9.02 6.45
C ALA A 113 -47.76 -8.31 6.65
N LEU A 114 -47.94 -7.10 6.10
CA LEU A 114 -49.22 -6.39 6.13
C LEU A 114 -50.20 -6.90 5.06
N GLY A 115 -49.70 -7.38 3.91
CA GLY A 115 -50.52 -7.91 2.82
C GLY A 115 -51.12 -9.30 3.08
N ALA A 116 -50.48 -10.13 3.91
CA ALA A 116 -51.01 -11.46 4.27
C ALA A 116 -52.05 -11.44 5.39
N GLY A 117 -52.20 -10.32 6.12
CA GLY A 117 -53.14 -10.19 7.24
C GLY A 117 -54.56 -9.73 6.87
N ALA A 118 -54.76 -9.18 5.67
CA ALA A 118 -56.05 -8.60 5.25
C ALA A 118 -56.88 -9.49 4.31
N GLY A 119 -56.29 -10.56 3.75
CA GLY A 119 -56.96 -11.43 2.76
C GLY A 119 -57.82 -12.55 3.35
N ALA A 120 -57.72 -12.84 4.65
CA ALA A 120 -58.41 -13.97 5.29
C ALA A 120 -59.72 -13.61 6.03
N VAL A 121 -60.11 -12.33 6.07
CA VAL A 121 -61.30 -11.88 6.84
C VAL A 121 -62.53 -11.62 5.96
N LEU A 122 -62.39 -11.53 4.63
CA LEU A 122 -63.49 -11.15 3.73
C LEU A 122 -64.22 -12.31 3.02
N LEU A 123 -63.95 -13.56 3.35
CA LEU A 123 -64.64 -14.73 2.76
C LEU A 123 -65.44 -15.59 3.74
N ASN A 124 -65.65 -15.17 5.00
CA ASN A 124 -66.37 -16.01 5.98
C ASN A 124 -67.52 -15.32 6.76
N ARG A 125 -68.25 -14.41 6.12
CA ARG A 125 -69.61 -13.99 6.49
C ARG A 125 -70.29 -13.57 5.17
N VAL A 126 -71.10 -14.38 4.46
CA VAL A 126 -72.35 -15.05 4.85
C VAL A 126 -73.18 -14.22 5.81
#